data_AF-A0A091FDV4-F1
#
_entry.id   AF-A0A091FDV4-F1
#
_cell.length_a   1.000
_cell.length_b   1.000
_cell.length_c   1.000
_cell.angle_alpha   90.00
_cell.angle_beta   90.00
_cell.angle_gamma   90.00
#
_symmetry.space_group_name_H-M   'P 1'
#
loop_
_entity.id
_entity.type
_entity.pdbx_description
1 polymer ?
#
loop_
_entity_poly.entity_id
_entity_poly.type
_entity_poly.pdbx_seq_one_letter_code
_entity_poly.pdbx_strand_id
1 'polypeptide(L)'
;MKTKEIYLKDIKQGDKVASTFLAAEKSMAFSLKGSPYLNVRLKDKTGELDGKVWDNAIELDQQFKKGDIIYIEGKAANYKNSIQISIIKIKKTAGEDVEPT
;
A
#
# COMPACT_ATOMS: atom_id res chain seq x y z
N MET A 1 -3.73 -3.69 -21.14
CA MET A 1 -4.92 -2.94 -20.65
C MET A 1 -4.42 -1.96 -19.61
N LYS A 2 -4.45 -0.65 -19.87
CA LYS A 2 -3.84 0.37 -19.02
C LYS A 2 -4.53 0.41 -17.65
N THR A 3 -3.83 -0.06 -16.64
CA THR A 3 -4.23 -0.03 -15.23
C THR A 3 -4.54 1.41 -14.86
N LYS A 4 -5.74 1.70 -14.32
CA LYS A 4 -6.06 3.04 -13.83
C LYS A 4 -5.08 3.40 -12.73
N GLU A 5 -4.17 4.32 -13.01
CA GLU A 5 -3.26 4.93 -12.03
C GLU A 5 -4.10 5.80 -11.09
N ILE A 6 -4.48 5.26 -9.93
CA ILE A 6 -5.14 6.04 -8.87
C ILE A 6 -4.03 6.70 -8.07
N TYR A 7 -3.97 8.03 -8.16
CA TYR A 7 -2.99 8.83 -7.44
C TYR A 7 -3.38 9.03 -5.98
N LEU A 8 -2.40 9.01 -5.06
CA LEU A 8 -2.63 9.17 -3.63
C LEU A 8 -3.42 10.44 -3.27
N LYS A 9 -3.19 11.52 -4.01
CA LYS A 9 -3.88 12.81 -3.81
C LYS A 9 -5.36 12.79 -4.21
N ASP A 10 -5.76 11.91 -5.12
CA ASP A 10 -7.15 11.82 -5.59
C ASP A 10 -8.00 10.87 -4.72
N ILE A 11 -7.34 10.07 -3.87
CA ILE A 11 -8.00 9.11 -3.00
C ILE A 11 -8.87 9.83 -1.97
N LYS A 12 -10.17 9.48 -1.97
CA LYS A 12 -11.15 9.96 -1.00
C LYS A 12 -11.52 8.87 -0.01
N GLN A 13 -12.02 9.29 1.16
CA GLN A 13 -12.55 8.35 2.14
C GLN A 13 -13.61 7.44 1.51
N GLY A 14 -13.52 6.14 1.77
CA GLY A 14 -14.48 5.16 1.29
C GLY A 14 -14.13 4.60 -0.09
N ASP A 15 -13.16 5.20 -0.79
CA ASP A 15 -12.76 4.76 -2.12
C ASP A 15 -11.92 3.47 -2.07
N LYS A 16 -11.99 2.69 -3.14
CA LYS A 16 -11.26 1.44 -3.29
C LYS A 16 -9.97 1.73 -4.03
N VAL A 17 -8.86 1.47 -3.38
CA VAL A 17 -7.54 1.80 -3.90
C VAL A 17 -6.88 0.52 -4.35
N ALA A 18 -6.65 0.42 -5.65
CA ALA A 18 -6.11 -0.77 -6.31
C ALA A 18 -5.09 -0.31 -7.36
N SER A 19 -3.85 -0.05 -6.92
CA SER A 19 -2.80 0.52 -7.76
C SER A 19 -1.41 0.13 -7.26
N THR A 20 -0.41 0.35 -8.10
CA THR A 20 1.00 0.16 -7.76
C THR A 20 1.56 1.42 -7.13
N PHE A 21 2.22 1.26 -5.98
CA PHE A 21 2.87 2.34 -5.25
C PHE A 21 4.29 1.92 -4.85
N LEU A 22 5.16 2.89 -4.65
CA LEU A 22 6.48 2.65 -4.09
C LEU A 22 6.36 2.41 -2.58
N ALA A 23 6.85 1.28 -2.08
CA ALA A 23 6.97 1.04 -0.66
C ALA A 23 8.17 1.83 -0.10
N ALA A 24 7.99 3.13 0.18
CA ALA A 24 9.05 3.98 0.68
C ALA A 24 9.61 3.46 2.01
N GLU A 25 8.72 3.05 2.92
CA GLU A 25 9.09 2.50 4.21
C GLU A 25 8.12 1.38 4.62
N LYS A 26 8.59 0.48 5.49
CA LYS A 26 7.75 -0.52 6.15
C LYS A 26 8.22 -0.76 7.58
N SER A 27 7.28 -1.00 8.49
CA SER A 27 7.54 -1.22 9.91
C SER A 27 6.46 -2.14 10.49
N MET A 28 6.88 -3.24 11.10
CA MET A 28 5.97 -4.16 11.77
C MET A 28 5.65 -3.66 13.16
N ALA A 29 4.37 -3.68 13.53
CA ALA A 29 3.89 -3.25 14.84
C ALA A 29 2.81 -4.21 15.34
N PHE A 30 2.48 -4.11 16.63
CA PHE A 30 1.48 -4.96 17.27
C PHE A 30 0.32 -4.10 17.75
N SER A 31 -0.90 -4.52 17.45
CA SER A 31 -2.10 -3.85 17.94
C SER A 31 -2.22 -4.06 19.45
N LEU A 32 -3.04 -3.25 20.12
CA LEU A 32 -3.33 -3.39 21.55
C LEU A 32 -3.86 -4.79 21.91
N LYS A 33 -4.48 -5.48 20.96
CA LYS A 33 -4.95 -6.87 21.09
C LYS A 33 -3.86 -7.93 20.88
N GLY A 34 -2.61 -7.54 20.63
CA GLY A 34 -1.50 -8.45 20.32
C GLY A 34 -1.43 -8.92 18.86
N SER A 35 -2.37 -8.52 18.00
CA SER A 35 -2.35 -8.89 16.58
C SER A 35 -1.26 -8.11 15.82
N PRO A 36 -0.34 -8.77 15.10
CA PRO A 36 0.68 -8.09 14.30
C PRO A 36 0.05 -7.39 13.09
N TYR A 37 0.45 -6.15 12.84
CA TYR A 37 0.07 -5.37 11.67
C TYR A 37 1.32 -4.76 11.02
N LEU A 38 1.29 -4.58 9.70
CA LEU A 38 2.38 -3.95 8.96
C LEU A 38 2.00 -2.51 8.62
N ASN A 39 2.81 -1.56 9.05
CA ASN A 39 2.71 -0.17 8.62
C ASN A 39 3.62 0.02 7.42
N VAL A 40 3.06 0.48 6.30
CA VAL A 40 3.78 0.67 5.03
C VAL A 40 3.55 2.10 4.58
N ARG A 41 4.62 2.84 4.33
CA ARG A 41 4.53 4.17 3.73
C ARG A 41 4.52 4.02 2.22
N LEU A 42 3.37 4.28 1.62
CA LEU A 42 3.18 4.25 0.17
C LEU A 42 3.54 5.62 -0.37
N LYS A 43 4.39 5.66 -1.39
CA LYS A 43 4.79 6.89 -2.06
C LYS A 43 4.50 6.79 -3.55
N ASP A 44 4.08 7.90 -4.10
CA ASP A 44 3.81 8.08 -5.53
C ASP A 44 4.25 9.49 -5.96
N LYS A 45 4.18 9.80 -7.26
CA LYS A 45 4.44 11.13 -7.81
C LYS A 45 3.61 12.24 -7.18
N THR A 46 2.43 11.93 -6.67
CA THR A 46 1.52 12.92 -6.08
C THR A 46 1.70 13.18 -4.59
N GLY A 47 2.45 12.33 -3.89
CA GLY A 47 2.70 12.47 -2.45
C GLY A 47 3.02 11.14 -1.78
N GLU A 48 2.84 11.12 -0.45
CA GLU A 48 3.03 9.95 0.39
C GLU A 48 1.83 9.75 1.30
N LEU A 49 1.52 8.49 1.61
CA LEU A 49 0.35 8.12 2.38
C LEU A 49 0.60 6.84 3.17
N ASP A 50 0.09 6.79 4.40
CA ASP A 50 0.30 5.65 5.28
C ASP A 50 -0.71 4.54 4.99
N GLY A 51 -0.19 3.35 4.70
CA GLY A 51 -0.91 2.11 4.51
C GLY A 51 -0.75 1.18 5.71
N LYS A 52 -1.84 0.52 6.12
CA LYS A 52 -1.85 -0.45 7.22
C LYS A 52 -2.39 -1.78 6.73
N VAL A 53 -1.61 -2.82 6.96
CA VAL A 53 -1.98 -4.22 6.72
C VAL A 53 -2.36 -4.82 8.06
N TRP A 54 -3.63 -5.15 8.23
CA TRP A 54 -4.13 -5.78 9.46
C TRP A 54 -3.99 -7.30 9.44
N ASP A 55 -4.05 -7.91 8.26
CA ASP A 55 -4.09 -9.35 8.06
C ASP A 55 -2.93 -9.79 7.16
N ASN A 56 -2.32 -10.95 7.44
CA ASN A 56 -1.14 -11.44 6.72
C ASN A 56 0.09 -10.50 6.79
N ALA A 57 0.19 -9.63 7.80
CA ALA A 57 1.28 -8.65 7.93
C ALA A 57 2.69 -9.25 7.81
N ILE A 58 2.91 -10.43 8.41
CA ILE A 58 4.20 -11.14 8.37
C ILE A 58 4.48 -11.69 6.98
N GLU A 59 3.48 -12.29 6.33
CA GLU A 59 3.64 -12.82 4.97
C GLU A 59 3.85 -11.71 3.94
N LEU A 60 3.09 -10.62 4.04
CA LEU A 60 3.27 -9.47 3.15
C LEU A 60 4.63 -8.82 3.37
N ASP A 61 5.11 -8.70 4.60
CA ASP A 61 6.46 -8.20 4.89
C ASP A 61 7.54 -9.02 4.16
N GLN A 62 7.40 -10.34 4.07
CA GLN A 62 8.36 -11.18 3.35
C GLN A 62 8.23 -11.09 1.83
N GLN A 63 7.08 -10.67 1.30
CA GLN A 63 6.85 -10.57 -0.15
C GLN A 63 7.54 -9.37 -0.81
N PHE A 64 7.82 -8.28 -0.09
CA PHE A 64 8.42 -7.08 -0.66
C PHE A 64 9.41 -6.40 0.29
N LYS A 65 10.29 -5.55 -0.24
CA LYS A 65 11.22 -4.75 0.56
C LYS A 65 10.94 -3.26 0.41
N LYS A 66 11.52 -2.47 1.32
CA LYS A 66 11.52 -1.01 1.17
C LYS A 66 12.22 -0.64 -0.15
N GLY A 67 11.62 0.25 -0.93
CA GLY A 67 12.07 0.66 -2.25
C GLY A 67 11.55 -0.19 -3.41
N ASP A 68 10.87 -1.32 -3.16
CA ASP A 68 10.18 -2.05 -4.23
C ASP A 68 8.86 -1.38 -4.61
N ILE A 69 8.45 -1.54 -5.87
CA ILE A 69 7.11 -1.20 -6.32
C ILE A 69 6.19 -2.38 -5.98
N ILE A 70 5.11 -2.07 -5.27
CA ILE A 70 4.13 -3.05 -4.86
C ILE A 70 2.75 -2.63 -5.33
N TYR A 71 2.00 -3.59 -5.86
CA TYR A 71 0.57 -3.45 -6.08
C TYR A 71 -0.16 -3.65 -4.76
N ILE A 72 -0.97 -2.68 -4.37
CA ILE A 72 -1.79 -2.77 -3.15
C ILE A 72 -3.26 -2.69 -3.52
N GLU A 73 -4.07 -3.52 -2.87
CA GLU A 73 -5.52 -3.45 -2.92
C GLU A 73 -6.04 -3.21 -1.51
N GLY A 74 -6.85 -2.18 -1.37
CA GLY A 74 -7.35 -1.77 -0.08
C GLY A 74 -8.47 -0.75 -0.19
N LYS A 75 -8.81 -0.19 0.96
CA LYS A 75 -9.82 0.85 1.07
C LYS A 75 -9.26 2.05 1.80
N ALA A 76 -9.54 3.23 1.26
CA ALA A 76 -9.20 4.48 1.90
C ALA A 76 -10.11 4.72 3.11
N ALA A 77 -9.50 4.83 4.28
CA ALA A 77 -10.13 5.14 5.54
C ALA A 77 -9.67 6.53 5.99
N ASN A 78 -10.60 7.40 6.37
CA ASN A 78 -10.25 8.64 7.05
C ASN A 78 -10.13 8.36 8.56
N TYR A 79 -9.02 8.74 9.15
CA TYR A 79 -8.82 8.69 10.58
C TYR A 79 -8.24 10.03 11.05
N LYS A 80 -9.00 10.74 11.90
CA LYS A 80 -8.63 12.06 12.44
C LYS A 80 -8.14 13.05 11.35
N ASN A 81 -8.94 13.23 10.30
CA ASN A 81 -8.63 14.16 9.21
C ASN A 81 -7.41 13.77 8.34
N SER A 82 -6.88 12.56 8.50
CA SER A 82 -5.81 11.99 7.68
C SER A 82 -6.33 10.75 6.94
N ILE A 83 -6.05 10.66 5.64
CA ILE A 83 -6.38 9.47 4.85
C ILE A 83 -5.32 8.39 5.11
N GLN A 84 -5.77 7.18 5.41
CA GLN A 84 -4.95 5.99 5.54
C GLN A 84 -5.52 4.90 4.64
N ILE A 85 -4.67 4.03 4.10
CA ILE A 85 -5.14 2.89 3.31
C ILE A 85 -5.16 1.67 4.19
N SER A 86 -6.34 1.09 4.38
CA SER A 86 -6.45 -0.27 4.91
C SER A 86 -6.14 -1.23 3.78
N ILE A 87 -4.91 -1.71 3.74
CA ILE A 87 -4.43 -2.65 2.73
C ILE A 87 -4.93 -4.04 3.11
N ILE A 88 -5.63 -4.65 2.17
CA ILE A 88 -6.18 -6.01 2.30
C ILE A 88 -5.29 -6.99 1.55
N LYS A 89 -4.63 -6.54 0.48
CA LYS A 89 -3.74 -7.37 -0.35
C LYS A 89 -2.54 -6.58 -0.83
N ILE A 90 -1.38 -7.19 -0.78
CA ILE A 90 -0.15 -6.69 -1.39
C ILE A 90 0.36 -7.74 -2.37
N LYS A 91 0.82 -7.29 -3.53
CA LYS A 91 1.55 -8.10 -4.50
C LYS A 91 2.81 -7.34 -4.90
N LYS A 92 3.96 -7.98 -4.74
CA LYS A 92 5.19 -7.45 -5.34
C LYS A 92 5.04 -7.49 -6.85
N THR A 93 5.18 -6.35 -7.51
CA THR A 93 5.34 -6.32 -8.96
C THR A 93 6.84 -6.22 -9.21
N ALA A 94 7.43 -7.27 -9.78
CA ALA A 94 8.74 -7.12 -10.41
C ALA A 94 8.54 -6.12 -11.55
N GLY A 95 9.40 -5.10 -11.63
CA GLY A 95 9.35 -4.09 -12.69
C GLY A 95 9.78 -4.65 -14.05
N GLU A 96 9.26 -5.81 -14.44
CA GLU A 96 9.65 -6.56 -15.65
C GLU A 96 8.52 -6.68 -16.69
N ASP A 97 7.52 -5.80 -16.64
CA ASP A 97 6.55 -5.65 -17.73
C ASP A 97 6.39 -4.18 -18.11
N VAL A 98 7.51 -3.56 -18.48
CA VAL A 98 7.51 -2.58 -19.56
C VAL A 98 8.24 -3.26 -20.71
N GLU A 99 7.49 -3.87 -21.61
CA GLU A 99 7.98 -4.40 -22.89
C GLU A 99 8.95 -3.38 -23.53
N PRO A 100 10.25 -3.68 -23.69
CA PRO A 100 11.03 -3.03 -24.73
C PRO A 100 10.68 -3.74 -26.05
N THR A 101 10.25 -2.91 -27.01
CA THR A 101 9.93 -3.19 -28.42
C THR A 101 10.75 -4.28 -29.09
#